data_AF-A0A429ECN6-F1
#
_entry.id   AF-A0A429ECN6-F1
#
_cell.length_a   1.000
_cell.length_b   1.000
_cell.length_c   1.000
_cell.angle_alpha   90.00
_cell.angle_beta   90.00
_cell.angle_gamma   90.00
#
_symmetry.space_group_name_H-M   'P 1'
#
loop_
_entity.id
_entity.type
_entity.pdbx_description
1 polymer ?
#
loop_
_entity_poly.entity_id
_entity_poly.type
_entity_poly.pdbx_seq_one_letter_code
_entity_poly.pdbx_strand_id
1 'polypeptide(L)'
;MAERFFGGWEFRDRLDDGGLILDSVWHRDYPLASDIRFPRVWVAAPPPRIRSGGPDPLLKAKKRAFVLGKDMLAKSAPYELVRGGQSIGDFALYPVVGGLGVDYEAEIAIPGVRNDVLTVSQRYLFGAYSKHPAHEPGSVLRAARFFPLLEFRLKPGKENLPGPSYFRADLRFDLALHRKGDGHDLGGVFRDEEHVSLSIADENIHGGRPPLLQDVFAGAEKPLHHDLIGPGLRERTKRDTGPDLQTWDNYHHFPSADDGSLPSSPGAFHCFHTHWRWGAVSAKGMFPVLTGGRQFAGLNWTEELGGPLIDPRIPDQDLTFAVTTDSRHGTPLEASANPSEWPFADLFTRWRAEPAPIKKDGAKITFWISVEVSRPDGAENREWGGTLLPHGMFFSHEPEPELFDFGSDVPVIVPIQAKLAGLRNALVKESVPASASPMPWWRYPPGPKK
;
A
#
# COMPACT_ATOMS: atom_id res chain seq x y z
N MET A 1 -27.01 -3.82 10.39
CA MET A 1 -26.03 -4.78 9.88
C MET A 1 -26.78 -5.82 9.06
N ALA A 2 -26.31 -6.12 7.86
CA ALA A 2 -26.85 -7.17 7.00
C ALA A 2 -25.75 -8.17 6.66
N GLU A 3 -26.07 -9.46 6.63
CA GLU A 3 -25.16 -10.51 6.14
C GLU A 3 -25.31 -10.65 4.63
N ARG A 4 -24.18 -10.80 3.92
CA ARG A 4 -24.12 -10.86 2.46
C ARG A 4 -23.29 -12.05 2.01
N PHE A 5 -23.66 -12.59 0.85
CA PHE A 5 -22.93 -13.68 0.22
C PHE A 5 -22.76 -13.46 -1.29
N PHE A 6 -21.51 -13.44 -1.77
CA PHE A 6 -21.19 -13.27 -3.20
C PHE A 6 -20.14 -14.29 -3.66
N GLY A 7 -20.57 -15.37 -4.31
CA GLY A 7 -19.66 -16.27 -5.03
C GLY A 7 -18.49 -16.82 -4.20
N GLY A 8 -18.74 -17.12 -2.93
CA GLY A 8 -17.74 -17.56 -1.95
C GLY A 8 -17.34 -16.48 -0.95
N TRP A 9 -17.61 -15.21 -1.20
CA TRP A 9 -17.42 -14.14 -0.22
C TRP A 9 -18.57 -14.11 0.78
N GLU A 10 -18.25 -13.96 2.05
CA GLU A 10 -19.20 -13.77 3.15
C GLU A 10 -18.75 -12.59 4.01
N PHE A 11 -19.67 -11.69 4.34
CA PHE A 11 -19.37 -10.52 5.17
C PHE A 11 -20.63 -9.90 5.75
N ARG A 12 -20.44 -9.03 6.74
CA ARG A 12 -21.47 -8.13 7.26
C ARG A 12 -21.24 -6.72 6.76
N ASP A 13 -22.31 -6.03 6.39
CA ASP A 13 -22.24 -4.61 6.02
C ASP A 13 -23.06 -3.72 6.94
N ARG A 14 -22.58 -2.49 7.12
CA ARG A 14 -23.33 -1.39 7.74
C ARG A 14 -22.90 -0.03 7.20
N LEU A 15 -23.80 0.93 7.33
CA LEU A 15 -23.48 2.35 7.23
C LEU A 15 -23.25 2.92 8.63
N ASP A 16 -22.14 3.62 8.82
CA ASP A 16 -21.78 4.27 10.08
C ASP A 16 -20.91 5.50 9.79
N ASP A 17 -20.43 6.20 10.83
CA ASP A 17 -19.29 7.10 10.71
C ASP A 17 -18.15 6.30 10.04
N GLY A 18 -17.54 6.82 8.97
CA GLY A 18 -16.55 6.08 8.16
C GLY A 18 -17.12 5.41 6.92
N GLY A 19 -18.41 5.62 6.64
CA GLY A 19 -19.08 5.24 5.39
C GLY A 19 -19.65 3.83 5.42
N LEU A 20 -19.47 3.10 4.32
CA LEU A 20 -19.85 1.70 4.20
C LEU A 20 -18.74 0.87 4.82
N ILE A 21 -19.04 0.16 5.90
CA ILE A 21 -18.07 -0.66 6.63
C ILE A 21 -18.38 -2.12 6.33
N LEU A 22 -17.33 -2.89 6.05
CA LEU A 22 -17.41 -4.35 6.01
C LEU A 22 -16.81 -4.92 7.30
N ASP A 23 -17.61 -5.70 8.01
CA ASP A 23 -17.20 -6.42 9.22
C ASP A 23 -17.16 -7.93 8.91
N SER A 24 -16.24 -8.67 9.55
CA SER A 24 -16.12 -10.14 9.44
C SER A 24 -16.14 -10.61 7.98
N VAL A 25 -15.11 -10.25 7.22
CA VAL A 25 -14.96 -10.58 5.80
C VAL A 25 -14.22 -11.89 5.63
N TRP A 26 -14.87 -12.82 4.93
CA TRP A 26 -14.38 -14.15 4.62
C TRP A 26 -14.48 -14.43 3.13
N HIS A 27 -13.63 -15.34 2.67
CA HIS A 27 -13.82 -15.99 1.39
C HIS A 27 -13.73 -17.51 1.56
N ARG A 28 -14.87 -18.19 1.39
CA ARG A 28 -15.09 -19.59 1.78
C ARG A 28 -14.80 -19.72 3.28
N ASP A 29 -14.05 -20.74 3.67
CA ASP A 29 -13.72 -21.02 5.07
C ASP A 29 -12.49 -20.22 5.58
N TYR A 30 -12.09 -19.17 4.85
CA TYR A 30 -10.88 -18.40 5.14
C TYR A 30 -11.21 -16.98 5.56
N PRO A 31 -10.78 -16.55 6.76
CA PRO A 31 -10.97 -15.18 7.18
C PRO A 31 -9.97 -14.29 6.45
N LEU A 32 -10.43 -13.08 6.13
CA LEU A 32 -9.60 -12.06 5.49
C LEU A 32 -9.41 -10.85 6.41
N ALA A 33 -10.51 -10.28 6.91
CA ALA A 33 -10.47 -9.07 7.71
C ALA A 33 -11.62 -9.04 8.71
N SER A 34 -11.38 -8.52 9.90
CA SER A 34 -12.45 -8.24 10.87
C SER A 34 -13.14 -6.91 10.59
N ASP A 35 -12.43 -5.97 9.97
CA ASP A 35 -12.92 -4.62 9.66
C ASP A 35 -12.25 -4.05 8.40
N ILE A 36 -13.05 -3.46 7.51
CA ILE A 36 -12.59 -2.69 6.34
C ILE A 36 -13.41 -1.42 6.22
N ARG A 37 -12.74 -0.26 6.18
CA ARG A 37 -13.42 1.05 6.11
C ARG A 37 -12.56 2.16 5.51
N PHE A 38 -13.22 3.26 5.13
CA PHE A 38 -12.57 4.52 4.76
C PHE A 38 -12.80 5.56 5.86
N PRO A 39 -11.90 5.70 6.85
CA PRO A 39 -12.16 6.53 8.03
C PRO A 39 -12.45 7.99 7.69
N ARG A 40 -11.78 8.52 6.67
CA ARG A 40 -11.85 9.93 6.32
C ARG A 40 -11.39 10.21 4.90
N VAL A 41 -11.98 11.24 4.30
CA VAL A 41 -11.45 11.92 3.12
C VAL A 41 -11.06 13.36 3.46
N TRP A 42 -10.07 13.88 2.75
CA TRP A 42 -9.54 15.23 2.95
C TRP A 42 -9.56 15.99 1.64
N VAL A 43 -9.92 17.26 1.71
CA VAL A 43 -9.84 18.20 0.60
C VAL A 43 -9.03 19.41 1.06
N ALA A 44 -8.17 19.95 0.20
CA ALA A 44 -7.44 21.16 0.51
C ALA A 44 -7.48 22.19 -0.62
N ALA A 45 -7.33 23.44 -0.21
CA ALA A 45 -7.12 24.57 -1.09
C ALA A 45 -5.82 24.42 -1.89
N PRO A 46 -5.74 25.02 -3.11
CA PRO A 46 -4.46 25.21 -3.77
C PRO A 46 -3.47 25.93 -2.86
N PRO A 47 -2.19 25.52 -2.85
CA PRO A 47 -1.16 26.32 -2.20
C PRO A 47 -1.19 27.72 -2.83
N PRO A 48 -1.08 28.79 -2.02
CA PRO A 48 -1.17 30.15 -2.54
C PRO A 48 -0.07 30.39 -3.58
N ARG A 49 -0.47 30.82 -4.79
CA ARG A 49 0.48 31.21 -5.84
C ARG A 49 1.16 32.53 -5.46
N ILE A 50 2.45 32.49 -5.11
CA ILE A 50 3.25 33.71 -4.94
C ILE A 50 3.69 34.17 -6.34
N ARG A 51 3.36 35.41 -6.71
CA ARG A 51 3.70 36.01 -8.02
C ARG A 51 5.21 36.28 -8.23
N SER A 52 6.08 35.84 -7.33
CA SER A 52 7.53 35.96 -7.46
C SER A 52 8.22 35.04 -6.45
N GLY A 53 8.79 33.92 -6.92
CA GLY A 53 9.83 33.17 -6.21
C GLY A 53 9.34 32.19 -5.13
N GLY A 54 8.96 30.99 -5.56
CA GLY A 54 8.91 29.77 -4.72
C GLY A 54 7.62 29.56 -3.91
N PRO A 55 7.27 28.29 -3.60
CA PRO A 55 6.23 27.99 -2.63
C PRO A 55 6.68 28.44 -1.23
N ASP A 56 5.89 29.27 -0.55
CA ASP A 56 6.07 29.55 0.88
C ASP A 56 5.58 28.32 1.68
N PRO A 57 6.46 27.62 2.41
CA PRO A 57 6.09 26.42 3.15
C PRO A 57 5.20 26.69 4.38
N LEU A 58 4.91 27.95 4.73
CA LEU A 58 4.22 28.31 5.98
C LEU A 58 2.76 28.75 5.82
N LEU A 59 2.25 28.99 4.61
CA LEU A 59 0.81 29.12 4.40
C LEU A 59 0.18 27.73 4.34
N LYS A 60 -0.15 27.18 5.52
CA LYS A 60 -0.88 25.92 5.66
C LYS A 60 -2.11 25.98 4.75
N ALA A 61 -2.09 25.23 3.64
CA ALA A 61 -3.26 25.05 2.79
C ALA A 61 -4.45 24.74 3.71
N LYS A 62 -5.53 25.53 3.60
CA LYS A 62 -6.73 25.29 4.41
C LYS A 62 -7.28 23.94 4.00
N LYS A 63 -7.37 23.03 4.95
CA LYS A 63 -7.80 21.64 4.74
C LYS A 63 -9.13 21.42 5.43
N ARG A 64 -9.93 20.55 4.85
CA ARG A 64 -11.17 20.08 5.44
C ARG A 64 -11.20 18.56 5.39
N ALA A 65 -11.38 17.97 6.55
CA ALA A 65 -11.71 16.58 6.73
C ALA A 65 -13.21 16.37 6.51
N PHE A 66 -13.58 15.22 5.95
CA PHE A 66 -14.93 14.73 5.91
C PHE A 66 -14.96 13.27 6.33
N VAL A 67 -15.81 12.96 7.30
CA VAL A 67 -16.18 11.60 7.69
C VAL A 67 -17.37 11.18 6.84
N LEU A 68 -17.22 10.11 6.04
CA LEU A 68 -18.31 9.54 5.26
C LEU A 68 -19.41 9.04 6.20
N GLY A 69 -20.68 9.23 5.82
CA GLY A 69 -21.85 8.90 6.66
C GLY A 69 -22.21 9.99 7.68
N LYS A 70 -21.29 10.92 8.00
CA LYS A 70 -21.49 12.00 8.97
C LYS A 70 -21.42 13.39 8.36
N ASP A 71 -20.24 13.77 7.86
CA ASP A 71 -20.01 15.06 7.22
C ASP A 71 -20.42 15.02 5.74
N MET A 72 -20.41 13.84 5.14
CA MET A 72 -20.98 13.56 3.81
C MET A 72 -22.12 12.57 3.97
N LEU A 73 -23.36 13.01 3.76
CA LEU A 73 -24.53 12.16 3.92
C LEU A 73 -24.61 11.15 2.79
N ALA A 74 -24.95 9.91 3.15
CA ALA A 74 -25.26 8.86 2.18
C ALA A 74 -26.53 9.24 1.40
N LYS A 75 -26.45 9.16 0.07
CA LYS A 75 -27.59 9.41 -0.83
C LYS A 75 -28.56 8.24 -0.89
N SER A 76 -28.14 7.07 -0.45
CA SER A 76 -28.90 5.84 -0.49
C SER A 76 -28.43 4.87 0.59
N ALA A 77 -29.29 3.89 0.90
CA ALA A 77 -28.85 2.67 1.57
C ALA A 77 -27.86 1.89 0.68
N PRO A 78 -27.04 0.98 1.25
CA PRO A 78 -26.13 0.15 0.48
C PRO A 78 -26.87 -0.62 -0.61
N TYR A 79 -26.41 -0.46 -1.85
CA TYR A 79 -27.01 -1.09 -3.02
C TYR A 79 -26.07 -2.14 -3.60
N GLU A 80 -26.65 -3.26 -4.05
CA GLU A 80 -25.89 -4.30 -4.71
C GLU A 80 -25.57 -3.90 -6.16
N LEU A 81 -24.33 -4.13 -6.56
CA LEU A 81 -23.87 -3.92 -7.93
C LEU A 81 -24.12 -5.20 -8.73
N VAL A 82 -24.86 -5.08 -9.83
CA VAL A 82 -25.30 -6.21 -10.65
C VAL A 82 -24.09 -6.94 -11.27
N ARG A 83 -24.15 -8.28 -11.27
CA ARG A 83 -23.13 -9.20 -11.80
C ARG A 83 -22.73 -8.85 -13.24
N GLY A 84 -21.43 -8.69 -13.46
CA GLY A 84 -20.85 -8.51 -14.79
C GLY A 84 -19.39 -8.13 -14.68
N GLY A 85 -18.54 -8.66 -15.57
CA GLY A 85 -17.14 -8.23 -15.67
C GLY A 85 -17.08 -6.76 -16.06
N GLN A 86 -16.96 -5.88 -15.07
CA GLN A 86 -16.79 -4.45 -15.28
C GLN A 86 -15.30 -4.12 -15.32
N SER A 87 -14.88 -3.33 -16.31
CA SER A 87 -13.54 -2.74 -16.28
C SER A 87 -13.53 -1.65 -15.22
N ILE A 88 -12.50 -1.66 -14.38
CA ILE A 88 -12.29 -0.62 -13.38
C ILE A 88 -11.34 0.40 -14.02
N GLY A 89 -11.89 1.44 -14.65
CA GLY A 89 -11.11 2.37 -15.46
C GLY A 89 -10.41 1.65 -16.63
N ASP A 90 -9.11 1.89 -16.80
CA ASP A 90 -8.25 1.28 -17.83
C ASP A 90 -7.61 -0.05 -17.40
N PHE A 91 -7.99 -0.60 -16.23
CA PHE A 91 -7.46 -1.87 -15.73
C PHE A 91 -8.23 -3.08 -16.26
N ALA A 92 -7.56 -4.23 -16.25
CA ALA A 92 -8.06 -5.48 -16.81
C ALA A 92 -9.46 -5.85 -16.28
N LEU A 93 -10.25 -6.49 -17.15
CA LEU A 93 -11.58 -7.02 -16.82
C LEU A 93 -11.45 -8.18 -15.83
N TYR A 94 -11.69 -7.91 -14.55
CA TYR A 94 -11.81 -8.96 -13.54
C TYR A 94 -13.25 -9.46 -13.46
N PRO A 95 -13.50 -10.78 -13.49
CA PRO A 95 -14.83 -11.33 -13.32
C PRO A 95 -15.32 -11.10 -11.89
N VAL A 96 -16.19 -10.12 -11.72
CA VAL A 96 -16.84 -9.77 -10.45
C VAL A 96 -18.06 -10.68 -10.25
N VAL A 97 -18.15 -11.32 -9.08
CA VAL A 97 -19.27 -12.18 -8.66
C VAL A 97 -20.35 -11.43 -7.89
N GLY A 98 -20.02 -10.25 -7.34
CA GLY A 98 -20.95 -9.34 -6.69
C GLY A 98 -20.25 -8.06 -6.22
N GLY A 99 -21.03 -7.07 -5.78
CA GLY A 99 -20.48 -5.84 -5.24
C GLY A 99 -21.50 -5.07 -4.42
N LEU A 100 -21.00 -4.14 -3.61
CA LEU A 100 -21.80 -3.27 -2.76
C LEU A 100 -21.34 -1.82 -2.95
N GLY A 101 -22.27 -0.87 -3.03
CA GLY A 101 -21.97 0.53 -3.27
C GLY A 101 -22.81 1.48 -2.43
N VAL A 102 -22.24 2.65 -2.13
CA VAL A 102 -22.91 3.81 -1.53
C VAL A 102 -22.32 5.09 -2.12
N ASP A 103 -23.17 6.07 -2.39
CA ASP A 103 -22.77 7.39 -2.87
C ASP A 103 -22.98 8.44 -1.79
N TYR A 104 -22.01 9.34 -1.64
CA TYR A 104 -21.99 10.44 -0.67
C TYR A 104 -21.82 11.77 -1.38
N GLU A 105 -22.29 12.84 -0.77
CA GLU A 105 -22.07 14.19 -1.28
C GLU A 105 -21.90 15.21 -0.14
N ALA A 106 -21.06 16.21 -0.38
CA ALA A 106 -20.92 17.37 0.47
C ALA A 106 -20.44 18.59 -0.31
N GLU A 107 -20.80 19.78 0.18
CA GLU A 107 -20.25 21.04 -0.30
C GLU A 107 -18.91 21.35 0.38
N ILE A 108 -17.93 21.75 -0.42
CA ILE A 108 -16.59 22.11 0.06
C ILE A 108 -16.57 23.59 0.47
N ALA A 109 -17.15 23.86 1.63
CA ALA A 109 -17.00 25.15 2.31
C ALA A 109 -15.59 25.28 2.93
N ILE A 110 -14.60 25.67 2.12
CA ILE A 110 -13.24 26.03 2.56
C ILE A 110 -13.04 27.53 2.32
N PRO A 111 -12.76 28.36 3.35
CA PRO A 111 -12.69 29.81 3.16
C PRO A 111 -11.60 30.25 2.17
N GLY A 112 -12.02 30.91 1.08
CA GLY A 112 -11.12 31.36 -0.01
C GLY A 112 -10.96 30.36 -1.16
N VAL A 113 -11.71 29.25 -1.13
CA VAL A 113 -11.82 28.26 -2.20
C VAL A 113 -13.26 28.31 -2.72
N ARG A 114 -13.46 28.00 -4.01
CA ARG A 114 -14.79 27.83 -4.60
C ARG A 114 -15.54 26.71 -3.90
N ASN A 115 -16.81 26.94 -3.61
CA ASN A 115 -17.74 25.96 -3.08
C ASN A 115 -18.09 24.93 -4.15
N ASP A 116 -17.15 24.00 -4.39
CA ASP A 116 -17.35 22.85 -5.25
C ASP A 116 -18.18 21.79 -4.52
N VAL A 117 -18.95 21.03 -5.30
CA VAL A 117 -19.67 19.86 -4.78
C VAL A 117 -18.76 18.64 -4.93
N LEU A 118 -18.42 18.01 -3.80
CA LEU A 118 -17.72 16.75 -3.76
C LEU A 118 -18.74 15.61 -3.73
N THR A 119 -18.71 14.76 -4.74
CA THR A 119 -19.34 13.44 -4.71
C THR A 119 -18.28 12.38 -4.47
N VAL A 120 -18.55 11.44 -3.57
CA VAL A 120 -17.71 10.27 -3.32
C VAL A 120 -18.56 9.02 -3.51
N SER A 121 -18.11 8.10 -4.37
CA SER A 121 -18.72 6.78 -4.55
C SER A 121 -17.81 5.73 -3.95
N GLN A 122 -18.26 5.07 -2.88
CA GLN A 122 -17.56 3.98 -2.24
C GLN A 122 -18.12 2.66 -2.74
N ARG A 123 -17.26 1.78 -3.26
CA ARG A 123 -17.66 0.50 -3.84
C ARG A 123 -16.73 -0.61 -3.38
N TYR A 124 -17.30 -1.73 -2.95
CA TYR A 124 -16.58 -2.96 -2.72
C TYR A 124 -16.98 -3.96 -3.81
N LEU A 125 -16.03 -4.35 -4.65
CA LEU A 125 -16.25 -5.39 -5.66
C LEU A 125 -15.55 -6.68 -5.25
N PHE A 126 -16.25 -7.80 -5.45
CA PHE A 126 -15.80 -9.12 -5.07
C PHE A 126 -15.66 -9.97 -6.32
N GLY A 127 -14.45 -10.45 -6.60
CA GLY A 127 -14.13 -11.27 -7.76
C GLY A 127 -14.14 -12.76 -7.46
N ALA A 128 -14.29 -13.56 -8.53
CA ALA A 128 -14.22 -15.01 -8.43
C ALA A 128 -12.82 -15.49 -8.01
N TYR A 129 -12.77 -16.63 -7.32
CA TYR A 129 -11.53 -17.36 -7.04
C TYR A 129 -10.98 -18.02 -8.30
N SER A 130 -9.98 -17.40 -8.92
CA SER A 130 -9.55 -17.76 -10.27
C SER A 130 -8.08 -17.41 -10.56
N LYS A 131 -7.46 -18.18 -11.47
CA LYS A 131 -6.18 -17.86 -12.14
C LYS A 131 -6.36 -16.89 -13.31
N HIS A 132 -7.60 -16.68 -13.76
CA HIS A 132 -7.93 -15.89 -14.94
C HIS A 132 -8.90 -14.73 -14.63
N PRO A 133 -8.57 -13.49 -15.06
CA PRO A 133 -7.23 -13.12 -15.55
C PRO A 133 -6.17 -13.36 -14.45
N ALA A 134 -4.88 -13.23 -14.73
CA ALA A 134 -3.83 -13.46 -13.74
C ALA A 134 -4.01 -12.54 -12.51
N HIS A 135 -3.10 -12.49 -11.56
CA HIS A 135 -3.16 -11.45 -10.51
C HIS A 135 -1.77 -11.06 -10.05
N GLU A 136 -0.85 -12.01 -10.21
CA GLU A 136 0.58 -11.77 -10.28
C GLU A 136 1.07 -12.20 -11.67
N PRO A 137 2.20 -11.66 -12.15
CA PRO A 137 2.80 -12.04 -13.41
C PRO A 137 2.90 -13.56 -13.54
N GLY A 138 3.42 -14.26 -12.52
CA GLY A 138 3.52 -15.73 -12.45
C GLY A 138 2.27 -16.51 -12.85
N SER A 139 1.07 -15.98 -12.59
CA SER A 139 -0.22 -16.67 -12.76
C SER A 139 -0.26 -18.07 -12.14
N VAL A 140 0.63 -18.35 -11.18
CA VAL A 140 0.81 -19.70 -10.61
C VAL A 140 -0.38 -20.03 -9.72
N LEU A 141 -0.87 -19.06 -8.95
CA LEU A 141 -1.88 -19.25 -7.92
C LEU A 141 -3.27 -18.80 -8.37
N ARG A 142 -4.30 -19.44 -7.83
CA ARG A 142 -5.65 -18.86 -7.81
C ARG A 142 -5.74 -17.87 -6.66
N ALA A 143 -6.35 -16.72 -6.91
CA ALA A 143 -6.71 -15.77 -5.87
C ALA A 143 -8.17 -15.33 -6.00
N ALA A 144 -8.78 -15.02 -4.86
CA ALA A 144 -9.97 -14.20 -4.78
C ALA A 144 -9.54 -12.74 -4.93
N ARG A 145 -10.42 -11.90 -5.48
CA ARG A 145 -10.10 -10.50 -5.78
C ARG A 145 -11.04 -9.59 -5.01
N PHE A 146 -10.48 -8.58 -4.37
CA PHE A 146 -11.24 -7.60 -3.61
C PHE A 146 -10.85 -6.20 -4.07
N PHE A 147 -11.84 -5.38 -4.44
CA PHE A 147 -11.61 -4.03 -4.93
C PHE A 147 -12.31 -3.02 -4.02
N PRO A 148 -11.59 -2.38 -3.08
CA PRO A 148 -12.08 -1.30 -2.24
C PRO A 148 -11.96 0.03 -2.98
N LEU A 149 -12.86 0.25 -3.95
CA LEU A 149 -12.79 1.41 -4.81
C LEU A 149 -13.40 2.63 -4.12
N LEU A 150 -12.70 3.76 -4.22
CA LEU A 150 -13.23 5.07 -3.89
C LEU A 150 -13.10 5.99 -5.11
N GLU A 151 -14.22 6.33 -5.72
CA GLU A 151 -14.26 7.35 -6.78
C GLU A 151 -14.65 8.69 -6.16
N PHE A 152 -13.89 9.74 -6.47
CA PHE A 152 -14.26 11.11 -6.10
C PHE A 152 -14.52 11.94 -7.35
N ARG A 153 -15.38 12.95 -7.19
CA ARG A 153 -15.69 13.92 -8.24
C ARG A 153 -15.97 15.28 -7.65
N LEU A 154 -15.28 16.28 -8.17
CA LEU A 154 -15.41 17.68 -7.81
C LEU A 154 -16.07 18.42 -8.96
N LYS A 155 -17.32 18.84 -8.74
CA LYS A 155 -18.06 19.66 -9.70
C LYS A 155 -17.87 21.14 -9.36
N PRO A 156 -17.38 21.96 -10.32
CA PRO A 156 -17.22 23.40 -10.13
C PRO A 156 -18.50 24.08 -9.66
N GLY A 157 -18.38 24.84 -8.57
CA GLY A 157 -19.39 25.84 -8.20
C GLY A 157 -19.46 27.00 -9.19
N LYS A 158 -20.38 27.94 -8.94
CA LYS A 158 -20.56 29.14 -9.81
C LYS A 158 -19.65 30.31 -9.46
N GLU A 159 -18.90 30.24 -8.37
CA GLU A 159 -18.13 31.37 -7.87
C GLU A 159 -16.84 31.56 -8.65
N ASN A 160 -16.41 32.83 -8.77
CA ASN A 160 -15.13 33.17 -9.38
C ASN A 160 -13.98 33.05 -8.37
N LEU A 161 -13.83 31.86 -7.81
CA LEU A 161 -12.77 31.48 -6.87
C LEU A 161 -12.03 30.25 -7.42
N PRO A 162 -10.77 30.02 -7.02
CA PRO A 162 -10.07 28.79 -7.38
C PRO A 162 -10.75 27.59 -6.72
N GLY A 163 -10.93 26.50 -7.47
CA GLY A 163 -11.41 25.23 -6.92
C GLY A 163 -10.36 24.52 -6.06
N PRO A 164 -10.74 23.44 -5.36
CA PRO A 164 -9.80 22.58 -4.65
C PRO A 164 -8.75 21.99 -5.59
N SER A 165 -7.55 21.77 -5.05
CA SER A 165 -6.41 21.22 -5.81
C SER A 165 -5.88 19.90 -5.25
N TYR A 166 -6.52 19.39 -4.21
CA TYR A 166 -6.01 18.25 -3.46
C TYR A 166 -7.16 17.43 -2.92
N PHE A 167 -7.02 16.11 -3.02
CA PHE A 167 -7.91 15.12 -2.43
C PHE A 167 -7.06 14.04 -1.77
N ARG A 168 -7.47 13.53 -0.61
CA ARG A 168 -6.88 12.33 -0.01
C ARG A 168 -7.96 11.44 0.58
N ALA A 169 -7.74 10.14 0.53
CA ALA A 169 -8.54 9.17 1.24
C ALA A 169 -7.65 8.18 1.98
N ASP A 170 -8.09 7.82 3.18
CA ASP A 170 -7.45 6.79 3.99
C ASP A 170 -8.32 5.54 3.98
N LEU A 171 -7.71 4.39 3.80
CA LEU A 171 -8.30 3.07 3.88
C LEU A 171 -7.62 2.28 5.01
N ARG A 172 -8.44 1.61 5.83
CA ARG A 172 -7.99 0.79 6.94
C ARG A 172 -8.51 -0.64 6.78
N PHE A 173 -7.62 -1.60 7.04
CA PHE A 173 -7.90 -3.03 7.17
C PHE A 173 -7.42 -3.53 8.52
N ASP A 174 -8.32 -4.07 9.33
CA ASP A 174 -7.93 -4.98 10.41
C ASP A 174 -7.90 -6.39 9.82
N LEU A 175 -6.71 -6.83 9.42
CA LEU A 175 -6.51 -8.12 8.76
C LEU A 175 -6.60 -9.26 9.79
N ALA A 176 -7.12 -10.39 9.35
CA ALA A 176 -7.38 -11.54 10.20
C ALA A 176 -7.24 -12.84 9.41
N LEU A 177 -6.04 -13.21 8.95
CA LEU A 177 -5.85 -14.42 8.14
C LEU A 177 -5.77 -15.72 8.95
N HIS A 178 -5.68 -15.62 10.28
CA HIS A 178 -5.56 -16.77 11.16
C HIS A 178 -6.70 -17.80 11.04
N ARG A 179 -6.35 -19.07 10.88
CA ARG A 179 -7.29 -20.20 10.92
C ARG A 179 -7.55 -20.62 12.38
N LYS A 180 -8.57 -20.04 13.03
CA LYS A 180 -9.08 -20.38 14.40
C LYS A 180 -8.01 -20.42 15.53
N GLY A 181 -8.00 -19.39 16.38
CA GLY A 181 -7.17 -19.30 17.60
C GLY A 181 -6.89 -17.85 17.97
N ASP A 182 -5.99 -17.58 18.93
CA ASP A 182 -5.49 -16.23 19.26
C ASP A 182 -4.52 -15.69 18.16
N GLY A 183 -4.77 -16.07 16.92
CA GLY A 183 -3.80 -16.13 15.83
C GLY A 183 -3.12 -14.80 15.53
N HIS A 184 -1.84 -14.93 15.29
CA HIS A 184 -0.90 -13.86 15.10
C HIS A 184 -0.54 -13.83 13.61
N ASP A 185 -0.77 -12.72 12.93
CA ASP A 185 -0.45 -12.61 11.51
C ASP A 185 0.95 -11.99 11.31
N LEU A 186 1.52 -12.14 10.11
CA LEU A 186 2.80 -11.60 9.68
C LEU A 186 2.60 -10.71 8.45
N GLY A 187 3.40 -9.63 8.36
CA GLY A 187 3.46 -8.78 7.18
C GLY A 187 4.76 -8.97 6.40
N GLY A 188 4.80 -8.45 5.18
CA GLY A 188 6.03 -8.24 4.42
C GLY A 188 5.84 -7.10 3.42
N VAL A 189 6.86 -6.28 3.24
CA VAL A 189 6.88 -5.25 2.20
C VAL A 189 8.02 -5.52 1.25
N PHE A 190 7.79 -5.28 -0.04
CA PHE A 190 8.75 -5.62 -1.08
C PHE A 190 8.87 -4.47 -2.07
N ARG A 191 10.09 -4.36 -2.60
CA ARG A 191 10.44 -3.50 -3.72
C ARG A 191 10.85 -4.42 -4.85
N ASP A 192 10.15 -4.30 -5.98
CA ASP A 192 10.35 -5.14 -7.15
C ASP A 192 11.69 -4.83 -7.82
N GLU A 193 12.22 -5.80 -8.57
CA GLU A 193 13.41 -5.60 -9.39
C GLU A 193 13.06 -4.80 -10.66
N GLU A 194 13.82 -3.73 -10.88
CA GLU A 194 13.71 -2.81 -12.02
C GLU A 194 14.58 -3.26 -13.20
N HIS A 195 15.61 -4.06 -12.92
CA HIS A 195 16.64 -4.41 -13.86
C HIS A 195 16.78 -5.93 -13.97
N VAL A 196 15.99 -6.52 -14.87
CA VAL A 196 16.12 -7.94 -15.19
C VAL A 196 17.22 -8.16 -16.23
N SER A 197 18.28 -8.89 -15.86
CA SER A 197 19.25 -9.45 -16.82
C SER A 197 18.57 -10.51 -17.69
N LEU A 198 18.78 -10.46 -19.01
CA LEU A 198 18.22 -11.41 -19.99
C LEU A 198 18.57 -12.87 -19.66
N SER A 199 19.71 -13.14 -19.00
CA SER A 199 20.15 -14.49 -18.63
C SER A 199 19.30 -15.14 -17.51
N ILE A 200 18.76 -14.34 -16.59
CA ILE A 200 17.92 -14.85 -15.48
C ILE A 200 16.53 -15.20 -16.00
N ALA A 201 16.02 -14.43 -16.98
CA ALA A 201 14.74 -14.65 -17.62
C ALA A 201 14.71 -15.99 -18.40
N ASP A 202 15.74 -16.28 -19.20
CA ASP A 202 15.80 -17.53 -19.98
C ASP A 202 15.92 -18.79 -19.11
N GLU A 203 16.68 -18.76 -18.01
CA GLU A 203 16.83 -19.91 -17.11
C GLU A 203 15.55 -20.20 -16.30
N ASN A 204 14.78 -19.18 -15.92
CA ASN A 204 13.52 -19.35 -15.19
C ASN A 204 12.38 -19.83 -16.12
N ILE A 205 12.41 -19.47 -17.40
CA ILE A 205 11.39 -19.84 -18.41
C ILE A 205 11.68 -21.22 -19.03
N HIS A 206 12.95 -21.55 -19.32
CA HIS A 206 13.33 -22.79 -20.01
C HIS A 206 14.05 -23.81 -19.13
N GLY A 207 14.65 -23.39 -18.02
CA GLY A 207 15.43 -24.26 -17.12
C GLY A 207 14.63 -24.90 -15.98
N GLY A 208 13.35 -24.55 -15.81
CA GLY A 208 12.47 -25.16 -14.81
C GLY A 208 12.83 -24.84 -13.36
N ARG A 209 13.72 -23.87 -13.11
CA ARG A 209 14.02 -23.41 -11.75
C ARG A 209 13.00 -22.35 -11.31
N PRO A 210 12.54 -22.35 -10.05
CA PRO A 210 11.77 -21.25 -9.49
C PRO A 210 12.62 -19.97 -9.43
N PRO A 211 12.03 -18.79 -9.60
CA PRO A 211 12.73 -17.54 -9.37
C PRO A 211 13.16 -17.42 -7.91
N LEU A 212 14.40 -17.00 -7.67
CA LEU A 212 14.90 -16.66 -6.35
C LEU A 212 14.36 -15.27 -5.93
N LEU A 213 14.38 -14.96 -4.63
CA LEU A 213 13.91 -13.67 -4.11
C LEU A 213 14.59 -12.48 -4.81
N GLN A 214 15.90 -12.58 -4.99
CA GLN A 214 16.74 -11.60 -5.67
C GLN A 214 16.45 -11.44 -7.17
N ASP A 215 15.75 -12.41 -7.78
CA ASP A 215 15.34 -12.33 -9.19
C ASP A 215 14.06 -11.48 -9.36
N VAL A 216 13.30 -11.28 -8.27
CA VAL A 216 11.98 -10.64 -8.28
C VAL A 216 11.98 -9.32 -7.51
N PHE A 217 12.77 -9.21 -6.45
CA PHE A 217 12.78 -8.05 -5.55
C PHE A 217 14.18 -7.45 -5.39
N ALA A 218 14.28 -6.14 -5.61
CA ALA A 218 15.44 -5.33 -5.26
C ALA A 218 15.54 -5.05 -3.74
N GLY A 219 14.50 -5.38 -2.96
CA GLY A 219 14.50 -5.26 -1.51
C GLY A 219 13.26 -5.88 -0.88
N ALA A 220 13.39 -6.41 0.33
CA ALA A 220 12.28 -6.97 1.08
C ALA A 220 12.49 -6.76 2.57
N GLU A 221 11.43 -6.51 3.32
CA GLU A 221 11.39 -6.69 4.77
C GLU A 221 10.38 -7.79 5.08
N LYS A 222 10.88 -9.00 5.41
CA LYS A 222 10.05 -10.18 5.70
C LYS A 222 10.69 -11.14 6.73
N PRO A 223 9.90 -11.65 7.71
CA PRO A 223 8.62 -11.10 8.09
C PRO A 223 8.85 -9.68 8.63
N LEU A 224 7.82 -8.85 8.54
CA LEU A 224 7.89 -7.51 9.08
C LEU A 224 8.13 -7.64 10.59
N HIS A 225 9.24 -7.09 11.05
CA HIS A 225 9.65 -7.18 12.46
C HIS A 225 9.35 -5.91 13.24
N HIS A 226 8.87 -4.85 12.57
CA HIS A 226 8.61 -3.54 13.14
C HIS A 226 7.27 -3.00 12.65
N ASP A 227 6.52 -2.34 13.53
CA ASP A 227 5.47 -1.40 13.11
C ASP A 227 6.11 -0.40 12.11
N LEU A 228 5.59 -0.33 10.89
CA LEU A 228 6.21 0.37 9.76
C LEU A 228 5.29 1.46 9.23
N ILE A 229 5.85 2.61 8.88
CA ILE A 229 5.23 3.61 8.00
C ILE A 229 6.20 3.89 6.86
N GLY A 230 5.70 3.81 5.62
CA GLY A 230 6.55 3.89 4.45
C GLY A 230 5.85 4.53 3.25
N PRO A 231 6.60 5.18 2.36
CA PRO A 231 6.06 5.61 1.08
C PRO A 231 5.97 4.42 0.12
N GLY A 232 4.84 4.31 -0.57
CA GLY A 232 4.62 3.37 -1.67
C GLY A 232 4.69 4.06 -3.04
N LEU A 233 4.12 5.26 -3.19
CA LEU A 233 4.22 6.08 -4.42
C LEU A 233 4.56 7.52 -4.04
N ARG A 234 5.42 8.17 -4.82
CA ARG A 234 5.75 9.60 -4.69
C ARG A 234 5.87 10.27 -6.05
N GLU A 235 5.44 11.52 -6.13
CA GLU A 235 5.66 12.46 -7.24
C GLU A 235 5.37 11.86 -8.62
N ARG A 236 4.17 11.30 -8.81
CA ARG A 236 3.64 10.96 -10.15
C ARG A 236 4.49 9.97 -10.94
N THR A 237 5.26 9.07 -10.32
CA THR A 237 6.24 8.15 -10.97
C THR A 237 7.60 8.73 -11.34
N LYS A 238 7.97 9.92 -10.85
CA LYS A 238 9.36 10.33 -11.04
C LYS A 238 10.27 9.33 -10.33
N ARG A 239 11.01 8.58 -11.15
CA ARG A 239 12.26 7.91 -10.78
C ARG A 239 12.92 8.72 -9.68
N ASP A 240 13.07 8.12 -8.52
CA ASP A 240 14.22 8.44 -7.71
C ASP A 240 15.13 7.23 -7.67
N THR A 241 16.02 7.21 -8.67
CA THR A 241 17.25 6.42 -8.63
C THR A 241 18.25 6.97 -7.61
N GLY A 242 17.84 7.93 -6.78
CA GLY A 242 18.59 8.43 -5.63
C GLY A 242 18.39 7.52 -4.41
N PRO A 243 19.44 7.24 -3.63
CA PRO A 243 19.34 6.39 -2.43
C PRO A 243 18.38 6.93 -1.35
N ASP A 244 17.98 8.20 -1.44
CA ASP A 244 17.23 8.92 -0.40
C ASP A 244 15.70 8.93 -0.58
N LEU A 245 15.19 8.35 -1.67
CA LEU A 245 13.76 8.41 -2.06
C LEU A 245 13.20 7.02 -2.43
N GLN A 246 13.69 5.98 -1.76
CA GLN A 246 13.24 4.60 -1.95
C GLN A 246 11.78 4.43 -1.52
N THR A 247 10.96 3.89 -2.43
CA THR A 247 9.57 3.50 -2.18
C THR A 247 9.44 1.98 -2.19
N TRP A 248 8.42 1.48 -1.49
CA TRP A 248 7.99 0.08 -1.58
C TRP A 248 6.99 -0.08 -2.73
N ASP A 249 6.83 -1.27 -3.28
CA ASP A 249 5.93 -1.52 -4.43
C ASP A 249 4.68 -2.31 -4.06
N ASN A 250 4.77 -3.11 -3.00
CA ASN A 250 3.69 -3.99 -2.57
C ASN A 250 3.77 -4.37 -1.08
N TYR A 251 2.66 -4.90 -0.58
CA TYR A 251 2.50 -5.46 0.75
C TYR A 251 1.88 -6.86 0.67
N HIS A 252 2.44 -7.79 1.43
CA HIS A 252 1.94 -9.15 1.60
C HIS A 252 1.64 -9.41 3.07
N HIS A 253 0.59 -10.16 3.33
CA HIS A 253 0.13 -10.52 4.65
C HIS A 253 -0.15 -12.02 4.71
N PHE A 254 0.40 -12.67 5.73
CA PHE A 254 0.41 -14.11 5.90
C PHE A 254 -0.08 -14.46 7.32
N PRO A 255 -0.76 -15.59 7.51
CA PRO A 255 -0.87 -16.14 8.86
C PRO A 255 0.51 -16.57 9.37
N SER A 256 0.78 -16.46 10.68
CA SER A 256 1.96 -17.13 11.25
C SER A 256 1.77 -18.64 11.24
N ALA A 257 2.88 -19.36 11.11
CA ALA A 257 2.89 -20.81 11.20
C ALA A 257 3.02 -21.27 12.67
N ASP A 258 2.32 -22.35 13.03
CA ASP A 258 2.34 -22.92 14.39
C ASP A 258 3.76 -23.32 14.86
N ASP A 259 4.63 -23.68 13.93
CA ASP A 259 6.03 -24.06 14.18
C ASP A 259 6.99 -22.86 14.14
N GLY A 260 6.48 -21.64 13.94
CA GLY A 260 7.25 -20.42 13.80
C GLY A 260 8.04 -20.30 12.50
N SER A 261 7.76 -21.17 11.51
CA SER A 261 8.34 -21.06 10.18
C SER A 261 7.91 -19.76 9.49
N LEU A 262 8.79 -19.27 8.62
CA LEU A 262 8.54 -18.06 7.85
C LEU A 262 7.89 -18.44 6.51
N PRO A 263 6.92 -17.65 6.01
CA PRO A 263 6.30 -17.95 4.73
C PRO A 263 7.33 -17.82 3.59
N SER A 264 7.24 -18.68 2.58
CA SER A 264 8.10 -18.60 1.39
C SER A 264 8.05 -17.26 0.67
N SER A 265 9.17 -16.88 0.06
CA SER A 265 9.25 -15.77 -0.90
C SER A 265 10.23 -16.08 -2.03
N PRO A 266 9.93 -15.72 -3.29
CA PRO A 266 8.71 -15.03 -3.75
C PRO A 266 7.52 -16.00 -3.81
N GLY A 267 6.47 -15.73 -3.03
CA GLY A 267 5.32 -16.61 -2.91
C GLY A 267 4.20 -15.96 -2.10
N ALA A 268 3.00 -15.92 -2.68
CA ALA A 268 1.77 -15.48 -2.01
C ALA A 268 0.85 -16.68 -1.73
N PHE A 269 1.43 -17.80 -1.27
CA PHE A 269 0.63 -18.93 -0.78
C PHE A 269 -0.08 -18.54 0.51
N HIS A 270 -1.35 -18.91 0.60
CA HIS A 270 -2.24 -18.53 1.70
C HIS A 270 -2.05 -17.06 2.18
N CYS A 271 -2.04 -16.12 1.24
CA CYS A 271 -1.61 -14.74 1.46
C CYS A 271 -2.61 -13.73 0.91
N PHE A 272 -2.83 -12.66 1.67
CA PHE A 272 -3.45 -11.44 1.17
C PHE A 272 -2.37 -10.46 0.73
N HIS A 273 -2.46 -9.94 -0.48
CA HIS A 273 -1.46 -9.00 -0.99
C HIS A 273 -2.06 -7.93 -1.91
N THR A 274 -1.31 -6.85 -2.07
CA THR A 274 -1.66 -5.73 -2.95
C THR A 274 -0.42 -5.13 -3.57
N HIS A 275 -0.50 -4.84 -4.87
CA HIS A 275 0.51 -4.07 -5.60
C HIS A 275 -0.07 -2.70 -5.93
N TRP A 276 0.66 -1.64 -5.59
CA TRP A 276 0.39 -0.30 -6.14
C TRP A 276 1.37 0.07 -7.24
N ARG A 277 2.42 -0.75 -7.43
CA ARG A 277 3.36 -0.69 -8.53
C ARG A 277 3.83 -2.11 -8.88
N TRP A 278 4.17 -2.31 -10.15
CA TRP A 278 4.94 -3.46 -10.60
C TRP A 278 6.26 -2.97 -11.20
N GLY A 279 7.36 -3.66 -10.88
CA GLY A 279 8.66 -3.45 -11.52
C GLY A 279 8.74 -3.99 -12.95
N ALA A 280 9.88 -3.75 -13.61
CA ALA A 280 10.14 -4.16 -15.00
C ALA A 280 10.10 -5.68 -15.22
N VAL A 281 10.28 -6.49 -14.17
CA VAL A 281 10.16 -7.96 -14.25
C VAL A 281 8.76 -8.42 -14.72
N SER A 282 7.72 -7.64 -14.43
CA SER A 282 6.36 -7.88 -14.93
C SER A 282 6.21 -7.64 -16.45
N ALA A 283 7.20 -6.98 -17.07
CA ALA A 283 7.09 -6.36 -18.37
C ALA A 283 7.67 -7.14 -19.53
N LYS A 284 8.74 -7.89 -19.30
CA LYS A 284 9.49 -8.60 -20.36
C LYS A 284 8.79 -9.85 -20.89
N GLY A 285 7.47 -9.97 -20.74
CA GLY A 285 6.75 -11.17 -21.15
C GLY A 285 7.23 -12.45 -20.46
N MET A 286 7.95 -12.33 -19.34
CA MET A 286 8.37 -13.48 -18.50
C MET A 286 7.16 -14.30 -18.05
N PHE A 287 5.97 -13.69 -18.12
CA PHE A 287 4.71 -14.33 -17.87
C PHE A 287 3.64 -13.80 -18.84
N PRO A 288 2.66 -14.64 -19.24
CA PRO A 288 1.67 -14.25 -20.24
C PRO A 288 0.79 -13.10 -19.74
N VAL A 289 1.01 -11.89 -20.29
CA VAL A 289 0.08 -10.76 -20.16
C VAL A 289 -1.15 -11.11 -20.99
N LEU A 290 -2.29 -11.30 -20.32
CA LEU A 290 -3.51 -11.77 -20.97
C LEU A 290 -4.09 -10.72 -21.93
N THR A 291 -4.80 -11.22 -22.94
CA THR A 291 -5.64 -10.42 -23.83
C THR A 291 -6.82 -9.85 -23.01
N GLY A 292 -6.71 -8.59 -22.55
CA GLY A 292 -7.76 -8.00 -21.71
C GLY A 292 -7.47 -6.64 -21.05
N GLY A 293 -6.31 -6.02 -21.30
CA GLY A 293 -5.98 -4.67 -20.82
C GLY A 293 -4.68 -4.61 -20.04
N ARG A 294 -4.39 -3.44 -19.45
CA ARG A 294 -3.19 -3.18 -18.67
C ARG A 294 -3.30 -3.79 -17.28
N GLN A 295 -3.08 -5.10 -17.18
CA GLN A 295 -3.18 -5.81 -15.91
C GLN A 295 -2.00 -5.48 -14.97
N PHE A 296 -0.79 -5.56 -15.52
CA PHE A 296 0.47 -5.28 -14.82
C PHE A 296 1.15 -4.00 -15.35
N ALA A 297 0.58 -3.39 -16.39
CA ALA A 297 1.14 -2.22 -17.06
C ALA A 297 0.54 -0.92 -16.52
N GLY A 298 1.22 -0.28 -15.57
CA GLY A 298 0.80 1.00 -15.01
C GLY A 298 0.73 2.21 -15.95
N LEU A 299 0.49 3.38 -15.37
CA LEU A 299 0.73 4.66 -16.04
C LEU A 299 2.24 4.78 -16.39
N ASN A 300 2.58 5.27 -17.59
CA ASN A 300 3.98 5.43 -18.06
C ASN A 300 4.84 4.16 -18.02
N TRP A 301 4.21 2.99 -18.04
CA TRP A 301 4.92 1.72 -17.90
C TRP A 301 5.78 1.38 -19.12
N THR A 302 6.98 0.83 -18.88
CA THR A 302 7.89 0.31 -19.92
C THR A 302 8.57 -0.99 -19.48
N GLU A 303 9.13 -1.74 -20.45
CA GLU A 303 9.92 -2.96 -20.22
C GLU A 303 11.19 -2.77 -19.38
N GLU A 304 11.59 -1.51 -19.17
CA GLU A 304 12.79 -1.13 -18.46
C GLU A 304 12.52 -0.63 -17.04
N LEU A 305 11.28 -0.25 -16.72
CA LEU A 305 10.97 0.52 -15.51
C LEU A 305 9.71 0.08 -14.75
N GLY A 306 8.89 -0.80 -15.34
CA GLY A 306 7.57 -1.07 -14.77
C GLY A 306 6.73 0.21 -14.65
N GLY A 307 5.79 0.29 -13.70
CA GLY A 307 4.94 1.47 -13.53
C GLY A 307 3.82 1.30 -12.47
N PRO A 308 3.25 2.41 -11.96
CA PRO A 308 2.23 2.40 -10.92
C PRO A 308 0.86 1.98 -11.44
N LEU A 309 0.10 1.33 -10.58
CA LEU A 309 -1.23 0.82 -10.88
C LEU A 309 -2.28 1.82 -10.39
N ILE A 310 -2.29 3.01 -11.02
CA ILE A 310 -3.15 4.15 -10.69
C ILE A 310 -4.08 4.53 -11.84
N ASP A 311 -5.15 5.27 -11.52
CA ASP A 311 -6.09 5.80 -12.50
C ASP A 311 -5.45 6.96 -13.31
N PRO A 312 -5.36 6.86 -14.65
CA PRO A 312 -4.69 7.86 -15.48
C PRO A 312 -5.40 9.22 -15.53
N ARG A 313 -6.66 9.32 -15.10
CA ARG A 313 -7.38 10.61 -14.98
C ARG A 313 -6.83 11.46 -13.83
N ILE A 314 -6.19 10.82 -12.88
CA ILE A 314 -5.60 11.41 -11.68
C ILE A 314 -4.16 10.89 -11.54
N PRO A 315 -3.26 11.23 -12.48
CA PRO A 315 -1.92 10.63 -12.54
C PRO A 315 -1.01 11.07 -11.39
N ASP A 316 -1.39 12.12 -10.66
CA ASP A 316 -0.57 12.76 -9.66
C ASP A 316 -0.92 12.24 -8.27
N GLN A 317 -0.53 10.99 -8.01
CA GLN A 317 -0.81 10.31 -6.75
C GLN A 317 0.45 10.04 -5.95
N ASP A 318 0.34 10.28 -4.64
CA ASP A 318 1.26 9.76 -3.64
C ASP A 318 0.52 8.72 -2.81
N LEU A 319 1.22 7.63 -2.46
CA LEU A 319 0.70 6.58 -1.60
C LEU A 319 1.64 6.44 -0.42
N THR A 320 1.08 6.53 0.78
CA THR A 320 1.78 6.19 2.03
C THR A 320 1.01 5.07 2.70
N PHE A 321 1.71 4.09 3.25
CA PHE A 321 1.09 3.00 3.98
C PHE A 321 1.64 2.93 5.40
N ALA A 322 0.88 2.27 6.28
CA ALA A 322 1.36 1.90 7.60
C ALA A 322 0.89 0.49 7.97
N VAL A 323 1.75 -0.26 8.65
CA VAL A 323 1.46 -1.59 9.19
C VAL A 323 1.71 -1.51 10.69
N THR A 324 0.67 -1.74 11.49
CA THR A 324 0.73 -1.54 12.94
C THR A 324 0.14 -2.71 13.70
N THR A 325 0.68 -2.98 14.88
CA THR A 325 0.15 -3.95 15.83
C THR A 325 -0.85 -3.35 16.80
N ASP A 326 -1.82 -4.16 17.21
CA ASP A 326 -2.80 -3.80 18.25
C ASP A 326 -2.18 -3.65 19.67
N SER A 327 -0.97 -4.18 19.89
CA SER A 327 -0.48 -4.54 21.24
C SER A 327 0.00 -3.42 22.19
N ARG A 328 -0.26 -2.13 21.94
CA ARG A 328 -0.10 -1.03 22.94
C ARG A 328 -1.07 0.13 22.74
N HIS A 329 -2.36 -0.16 22.81
CA HIS A 329 -3.38 0.88 22.93
C HIS A 329 -3.84 1.01 24.39
N GLY A 330 -3.02 1.64 25.25
CA GLY A 330 -3.42 2.01 26.62
C GLY A 330 -4.61 2.99 26.67
N THR A 331 -4.96 3.57 25.52
CA THR A 331 -6.33 3.90 25.13
C THR A 331 -6.53 3.36 23.71
N PRO A 332 -7.60 2.62 23.43
CA PRO A 332 -7.84 2.03 22.12
C PRO A 332 -7.73 3.09 21.01
N LEU A 333 -7.12 2.73 19.87
CA LEU A 333 -7.51 3.38 18.61
C LEU A 333 -9.05 3.24 18.41
N GLU A 334 -9.67 2.24 19.06
CA GLU A 334 -11.14 2.09 19.20
C GLU A 334 -11.84 3.30 19.86
N ALA A 335 -11.15 4.16 20.64
CA ALA A 335 -11.79 5.31 21.28
C ALA A 335 -12.30 6.35 20.25
N SER A 336 -11.76 6.35 19.03
CA SER A 336 -12.39 6.98 17.88
C SER A 336 -12.53 5.94 16.77
N ALA A 337 -13.77 5.53 16.45
CA ALA A 337 -14.02 4.50 15.44
C ALA A 337 -13.40 4.81 14.06
N ASN A 338 -13.06 6.08 13.76
CA ASN A 338 -12.52 6.52 12.47
C ASN A 338 -11.38 7.54 12.64
N PRO A 339 -10.21 7.13 13.16
CA PRO A 339 -9.08 8.03 13.33
C PRO A 339 -8.41 8.30 11.99
N SER A 340 -7.96 9.54 11.81
CA SER A 340 -7.15 9.99 10.67
C SER A 340 -6.61 11.38 10.98
N GLU A 341 -5.38 11.64 10.58
CA GLU A 341 -4.67 12.89 10.88
C GLU A 341 -4.09 13.55 9.64
N TRP A 342 -3.84 14.86 9.75
CA TRP A 342 -3.01 15.60 8.82
C TRP A 342 -1.73 16.11 9.50
N PRO A 343 -0.53 15.75 9.03
CA PRO A 343 -0.21 14.73 8.01
C PRO A 343 -0.58 13.30 8.44
N PHE A 344 -0.71 12.36 7.49
CA PHE A 344 -1.09 10.98 7.77
C PHE A 344 -0.19 10.30 8.82
N ALA A 345 1.13 10.50 8.69
CA ALA A 345 2.13 9.92 9.59
C ALA A 345 1.93 10.30 11.07
N ASP A 346 1.33 11.46 11.33
CA ASP A 346 1.07 11.94 12.69
C ASP A 346 0.08 11.04 13.45
N LEU A 347 -0.79 10.30 12.74
CA LEU A 347 -1.67 9.32 13.35
C LEU A 347 -0.88 8.24 14.10
N PHE A 348 0.32 7.92 13.64
CA PHE A 348 1.10 6.83 14.22
C PHE A 348 2.12 7.35 15.23
N THR A 349 2.74 8.51 14.94
CA THR A 349 3.76 9.11 15.83
C THR A 349 3.17 9.79 17.05
N ARG A 350 1.95 10.35 16.99
CA ARG A 350 1.29 10.91 18.19
C ARG A 350 0.77 9.84 19.13
N TRP A 351 0.34 8.71 18.59
CA TRP A 351 -0.27 7.64 19.37
C TRP A 351 0.78 6.64 19.89
N ARG A 352 1.97 6.60 19.29
CA ARG A 352 3.15 5.86 19.79
C ARG A 352 4.43 6.67 19.57
N ALA A 353 5.18 6.90 20.65
CA ALA A 353 6.50 7.53 20.58
C ALA A 353 7.55 6.61 19.91
N GLU A 354 7.45 5.30 20.11
CA GLU A 354 8.29 4.28 19.46
C GLU A 354 7.44 3.08 19.03
N PRO A 355 7.52 2.64 17.76
CA PRO A 355 6.79 1.48 17.27
C PRO A 355 7.29 0.19 17.94
N ALA A 356 6.38 -0.73 18.30
CA ALA A 356 6.76 -2.01 18.90
C ALA A 356 7.13 -3.00 17.78
N PRO A 357 8.14 -3.87 17.99
CA PRO A 357 8.47 -4.87 16.99
C PRO A 357 7.38 -5.95 16.87
N ILE A 358 7.00 -6.29 15.65
CA ILE A 358 6.25 -7.51 15.34
C ILE A 358 7.19 -8.70 15.54
N LYS A 359 6.80 -9.59 16.45
CA LYS A 359 7.61 -10.76 16.77
C LYS A 359 7.40 -11.87 15.73
N LYS A 360 8.26 -12.89 15.75
CA LYS A 360 8.24 -14.02 14.79
C LYS A 360 6.97 -14.87 14.89
N ASP A 361 6.36 -14.94 16.07
CA ASP A 361 5.07 -15.57 16.30
C ASP A 361 3.91 -14.77 15.68
N GLY A 362 4.13 -13.49 15.33
CA GLY A 362 3.21 -12.59 14.63
C GLY A 362 2.44 -11.64 15.57
N ALA A 363 1.42 -10.96 15.05
CA ALA A 363 0.55 -10.07 15.82
C ALA A 363 -0.82 -9.85 15.14
N LYS A 364 -1.77 -9.26 15.85
CA LYS A 364 -2.92 -8.62 15.21
C LYS A 364 -2.43 -7.39 14.46
N ILE A 365 -2.56 -7.42 13.13
CA ILE A 365 -2.03 -6.38 12.24
C ILE A 365 -3.17 -5.57 11.66
N THR A 366 -3.08 -4.25 11.80
CA THR A 366 -3.85 -3.30 11.02
C THR A 366 -2.98 -2.74 9.90
N PHE A 367 -3.50 -2.78 8.68
CA PHE A 367 -2.89 -2.21 7.50
C PHE A 367 -3.65 -0.96 7.06
N TRP A 368 -2.92 0.12 6.84
CA TRP A 368 -3.44 1.40 6.38
C TRP A 368 -2.84 1.78 5.04
N ILE A 369 -3.66 2.36 4.17
CA ILE A 369 -3.22 3.03 2.95
C ILE A 369 -3.82 4.43 2.92
N SER A 370 -2.99 5.45 2.75
CA SER A 370 -3.38 6.82 2.45
C SER A 370 -2.98 7.13 1.02
N VAL A 371 -3.96 7.47 0.18
CA VAL A 371 -3.73 7.91 -1.20
C VAL A 371 -4.03 9.40 -1.29
N GLU A 372 -3.02 10.17 -1.66
CA GLU A 372 -3.08 11.60 -1.87
C GLU A 372 -3.07 11.88 -3.37
N VAL A 373 -3.93 12.79 -3.82
CA VAL A 373 -4.05 13.16 -5.22
C VAL A 373 -3.94 14.67 -5.33
N SER A 374 -3.00 15.11 -6.16
CA SER A 374 -2.85 16.51 -6.53
C SER A 374 -3.52 16.80 -7.86
N ARG A 375 -4.14 17.96 -7.96
CA ARG A 375 -4.71 18.45 -9.20
C ARG A 375 -3.60 19.08 -10.05
N PRO A 376 -3.58 18.87 -11.37
CA PRO A 376 -2.67 19.60 -12.25
C PRO A 376 -2.90 21.12 -12.17
N ASP A 377 -1.81 21.88 -12.19
CA ASP A 377 -1.85 23.35 -12.20
C ASP A 377 -2.67 23.88 -13.38
N GLY A 378 -3.49 24.92 -13.14
CA GLY A 378 -4.31 25.54 -14.20
C GLY A 378 -5.58 24.76 -14.53
N ALA A 379 -5.81 23.61 -13.92
CA ALA A 379 -7.03 22.83 -14.10
C ALA A 379 -8.13 23.17 -13.06
N GLU A 380 -7.93 24.14 -12.16
CA GLU A 380 -8.77 24.39 -10.97
C GLU A 380 -10.24 24.71 -11.28
N ASN A 381 -10.53 25.13 -12.52
CA ASN A 381 -11.87 25.53 -12.97
C ASN A 381 -12.65 24.43 -13.71
N ARG A 382 -12.10 23.22 -13.82
CA ARG A 382 -12.73 22.10 -14.54
C ARG A 382 -13.39 21.12 -13.58
N GLU A 383 -14.14 20.16 -14.09
CA GLU A 383 -14.45 18.96 -13.30
C GLU A 383 -13.15 18.18 -13.04
N TRP A 384 -13.01 17.60 -11.86
CA TRP A 384 -11.84 16.80 -11.49
C TRP A 384 -12.28 15.59 -10.67
N GLY A 385 -11.79 14.41 -11.02
CA GLY A 385 -12.18 13.18 -10.35
C GLY A 385 -11.48 11.96 -10.93
N GLY A 386 -11.49 10.88 -10.15
CA GLY A 386 -10.88 9.62 -10.49
C GLY A 386 -11.12 8.57 -9.40
N THR A 387 -10.59 7.38 -9.62
CA THR A 387 -10.77 6.20 -8.76
C THR A 387 -9.46 5.82 -8.10
N LEU A 388 -9.50 5.66 -6.77
CA LEU A 388 -8.37 5.20 -5.98
C LEU A 388 -8.33 3.67 -5.90
N LEU A 389 -7.13 3.12 -5.78
CA LEU A 389 -6.86 1.68 -5.65
C LEU A 389 -7.47 0.80 -6.77
N PRO A 390 -7.35 1.19 -8.05
CA PRO A 390 -8.08 0.54 -9.14
C PRO A 390 -7.62 -0.90 -9.43
N HIS A 391 -6.41 -1.29 -8.99
CA HIS A 391 -5.90 -2.65 -9.17
C HIS A 391 -6.45 -3.67 -8.16
N GLY A 392 -7.00 -3.19 -7.04
CA GLY A 392 -7.53 -4.02 -5.98
C GLY A 392 -6.46 -4.82 -5.24
N MET A 393 -6.94 -5.88 -4.58
CA MET A 393 -6.20 -6.72 -3.65
C MET A 393 -6.54 -8.18 -3.90
N PHE A 394 -5.62 -9.07 -3.55
CA PHE A 394 -5.69 -10.48 -3.93
C PHE A 394 -5.53 -11.36 -2.71
N PHE A 395 -6.35 -12.40 -2.62
CA PHE A 395 -6.30 -13.37 -1.53
C PHE A 395 -6.21 -14.80 -2.06
N SER A 396 -5.01 -15.36 -1.96
CA SER A 396 -4.76 -16.78 -2.26
C SER A 396 -5.02 -17.63 -1.02
N HIS A 397 -5.55 -18.82 -1.23
CA HIS A 397 -5.75 -19.84 -0.20
C HIS A 397 -4.98 -21.12 -0.52
N GLU A 398 -4.19 -21.12 -1.60
CA GLU A 398 -3.45 -22.32 -1.99
C GLU A 398 -2.36 -22.57 -0.95
N PRO A 399 -2.22 -23.82 -0.47
CA PRO A 399 -1.14 -24.17 0.44
C PRO A 399 0.20 -24.03 -0.27
N GLU A 400 1.23 -23.75 0.51
CA GLU A 400 2.59 -23.83 0.01
C GLU A 400 2.93 -25.28 -0.38
N PRO A 401 3.45 -25.55 -1.59
CA PRO A 401 3.84 -26.90 -1.98
C PRO A 401 5.01 -27.38 -1.13
N GLU A 402 4.94 -28.62 -0.61
CA GLU A 402 5.95 -29.27 0.25
C GLU A 402 7.37 -29.40 -0.37
N LEU A 403 7.58 -28.97 -1.62
CA LEU A 403 8.77 -29.25 -2.43
C LEU A 403 9.65 -28.02 -2.72
N PHE A 404 9.38 -26.86 -2.11
CA PHE A 404 10.27 -25.70 -2.21
C PHE A 404 10.77 -25.28 -0.84
N ASP A 405 11.82 -25.95 -0.37
CA ASP A 405 12.67 -25.45 0.70
C ASP A 405 13.36 -24.17 0.18
N PHE A 406 12.72 -23.02 0.42
CA PHE A 406 13.39 -21.73 0.27
C PHE A 406 14.43 -21.66 1.37
N GLY A 407 15.62 -22.14 1.06
CA GLY A 407 16.76 -22.18 1.96
C GLY A 407 16.83 -20.90 2.80
N SER A 408 16.98 -21.08 4.10
CA SER A 408 17.02 -20.08 5.17
C SER A 408 18.14 -19.02 5.05
N ASP A 409 18.75 -18.87 3.88
CA ASP A 409 19.79 -17.89 3.61
C ASP A 409 19.16 -16.54 3.24
N VAL A 410 18.42 -15.97 4.20
CA VAL A 410 18.16 -14.53 4.22
C VAL A 410 19.52 -13.85 4.43
N PRO A 411 20.04 -13.04 3.49
CA PRO A 411 21.15 -12.16 3.84
C PRO A 411 20.61 -11.23 4.92
N VAL A 412 21.20 -11.34 6.12
CA VAL A 412 20.91 -10.44 7.26
C VAL A 412 21.00 -9.01 6.73
N ILE A 413 19.85 -8.38 6.55
CA ILE A 413 19.76 -6.97 6.22
C ILE A 413 20.35 -6.24 7.42
N VAL A 414 21.55 -5.71 7.24
CA VAL A 414 22.17 -4.81 8.22
C VAL A 414 21.25 -3.59 8.33
N PRO A 415 20.74 -3.24 9.53
CA PRO A 415 19.89 -2.08 9.69
C PRO A 415 20.57 -0.82 9.14
N ILE A 416 19.82 0.00 8.39
CA ILE A 416 20.22 1.34 7.94
C ILE A 416 20.22 2.28 9.16
N GLN A 417 21.08 1.98 10.13
CA GLN A 417 21.58 2.93 11.14
C GLN A 417 23.11 2.92 11.23
N ALA A 418 23.81 2.16 10.37
CA ALA A 418 25.27 2.17 10.29
C ALA A 418 25.87 3.06 9.17
N LYS A 419 25.06 3.80 8.40
CA LYS A 419 25.56 4.70 7.32
C LYS A 419 26.00 6.10 7.79
N LEU A 420 25.85 6.43 9.07
CA LEU A 420 26.33 7.71 9.64
C LEU A 420 27.64 7.60 10.44
N ALA A 421 28.21 6.40 10.63
CA ALA A 421 29.53 6.21 11.22
C ALA A 421 30.65 5.98 10.17
N GLY A 422 30.30 5.61 8.94
CA GLY A 422 31.26 5.30 7.86
C GLY A 422 31.78 6.50 7.06
N LEU A 423 31.18 7.68 7.19
CA LEU A 423 31.55 8.88 6.42
C LEU A 423 32.53 9.83 7.14
N ARG A 424 33.04 9.47 8.33
CA ARG A 424 34.09 10.22 9.04
C ARG A 424 35.50 9.64 8.90
N ASN A 425 35.66 8.45 8.32
CA ASN A 425 36.98 7.78 8.19
C ASN A 425 37.46 7.60 6.74
N ALA A 426 36.74 8.11 5.73
CA ALA A 426 37.17 8.04 4.31
C ALA A 426 38.08 9.20 3.86
N LEU A 427 38.60 9.99 4.82
CA LEU A 427 39.63 11.00 4.61
C LEU A 427 40.68 10.81 5.69
N VAL A 428 41.52 9.78 5.58
CA VAL A 428 42.93 9.75 6.01
C VAL A 428 43.52 8.39 5.58
N LYS A 429 44.55 8.48 4.73
CA LYS A 429 45.61 7.49 4.44
C LYS A 429 45.37 6.43 3.36
N GLU A 430 45.75 6.85 2.16
CA GLU A 430 46.64 6.08 1.29
C GLU A 430 47.86 5.49 2.04
N SER A 431 48.32 4.36 1.49
CA SER A 431 49.68 3.78 1.49
C SER A 431 50.00 2.53 2.34
N VAL A 432 49.95 1.39 1.62
CA VAL A 432 50.95 0.29 1.48
C VAL A 432 51.23 -0.67 2.68
N PRO A 433 51.43 -1.99 2.41
CA PRO A 433 51.17 -3.09 3.36
C PRO A 433 52.44 -3.73 3.96
N ALA A 434 52.26 -4.56 5.00
CA ALA A 434 52.79 -5.93 5.16
C ALA A 434 53.06 -6.35 6.62
N SER A 435 52.66 -7.59 6.91
CA SER A 435 53.28 -8.57 7.82
C SER A 435 53.05 -8.54 9.35
N ALA A 436 52.86 -9.77 9.84
CA ALA A 436 53.21 -10.33 11.16
C ALA A 436 52.31 -10.11 12.39
N SER A 437 51.55 -11.17 12.71
CA SER A 437 51.53 -11.94 13.98
C SER A 437 51.32 -11.29 15.37
N PRO A 438 50.87 -12.07 16.38
CA PRO A 438 49.82 -11.66 17.33
C PRO A 438 50.31 -11.14 18.69
N MET A 439 49.42 -10.38 19.37
CA MET A 439 49.26 -10.08 20.82
C MET A 439 50.53 -9.84 21.68
N PRO A 440 50.61 -8.80 22.56
CA PRO A 440 49.79 -8.79 23.79
C PRO A 440 49.46 -7.45 24.52
N TRP A 441 48.40 -7.53 25.34
CA TRP A 441 48.03 -6.87 26.62
C TRP A 441 48.70 -5.57 27.16
N TRP A 442 47.81 -4.65 27.62
CA TRP A 442 47.87 -3.67 28.74
C TRP A 442 49.04 -2.67 28.86
N ARG A 443 48.71 -1.35 28.92
CA ARG A 443 48.91 -0.45 30.09
C ARG A 443 48.76 1.04 29.72
N TYR A 444 47.93 1.76 30.49
CA TYR A 444 48.04 3.21 30.74
C TYR A 444 49.45 3.57 31.22
N PRO A 445 49.98 4.79 30.95
CA PRO A 445 49.87 5.89 31.92
C PRO A 445 49.94 7.31 31.26
N PRO A 446 50.33 8.38 31.96
CA PRO A 446 49.44 9.32 32.64
C PRO A 446 49.47 10.72 32.00
N GLY A 447 48.47 11.55 32.33
CA GLY A 447 48.52 12.98 32.00
C GLY A 447 49.59 13.73 32.80
N PRO A 448 50.07 14.90 32.32
CA PRO A 448 50.77 15.85 33.17
C PRO A 448 49.84 16.98 33.62
N LYS A 449 49.93 17.29 34.91
CA LYS A 449 49.48 18.54 35.52
C LYS A 449 50.43 19.67 35.12
N LYS A 450 49.87 20.78 34.63
CA LYS A 450 49.96 22.11 35.25
C LYS A 450 48.99 23.06 34.58
#